data_AF-A0A2A5C1S9-F1
#
_entry.id   AF-A0A2A5C1S9-F1
#
_cell.length_a   1.000
_cell.length_b   1.000
_cell.length_c   1.000
_cell.angle_alpha   90.00
_cell.angle_beta   90.00
_cell.angle_gamma   90.00
#
_symmetry.space_group_name_H-M   'P 1'
#
loop_
_entity.id
_entity.type
_entity.pdbx_description
1 polymer ?
#
loop_
_entity_poly.entity_id
_entity_poly.type
_entity_poly.pdbx_seq_one_letter_code
_entity_poly.pdbx_strand_id
1 'polypeptide(L)'
;MIANKFNIKFRSIIAAASLMAMSGAASAVSVDKSFEYSCLYPVLGHAPVIINVHTELPDLITLDDTAEPYTVEIELHLLDPTWIAFRQIVIASLEGEITTGITITGNSNYYLDMSLTSAFPLMPIPEIEPDDFAIHATTEIDPITGFDDANLGPLEIVMQDKMYMRLRAFYPAKWGGPSIEFPGFPGWIPEDDNAFIVECDLVSADNSLATLGVVAPSMAFAVDGATNLGLAKVPVAISGNAQFDFLAAGGNFNAQLTFDQSYGVFPFFGLLKTLAVIDFEQGGVTTGTLNNQG
;
A
#
# COMPACT_ATOMS: atom_id res chain seq x y z
N MET A 1 51.34 6.17 15.88
CA MET A 1 50.02 6.61 15.40
C MET A 1 50.19 7.96 14.73
N ILE A 2 50.16 8.01 13.40
CA ILE A 2 50.23 9.26 12.64
C ILE A 2 48.79 9.78 12.53
N ALA A 3 48.52 10.94 13.11
CA ALA A 3 47.24 11.62 12.96
C ALA A 3 47.13 12.15 11.52
N ASN A 4 46.44 11.42 10.65
CA ASN A 4 46.07 11.92 9.34
C ASN A 4 44.97 12.98 9.50
N LYS A 5 45.24 14.19 9.04
CA LYS A 5 44.26 15.29 9.02
C LYS A 5 43.38 15.13 7.78
N PHE A 6 42.14 14.69 7.98
CA PHE A 6 41.11 14.68 6.94
C PHE A 6 40.51 16.08 6.82
N ASN A 7 40.49 16.63 5.60
CA ASN A 7 39.72 17.84 5.27
C ASN A 7 38.56 17.40 4.38
N ILE A 8 37.49 16.93 5.02
CA ILE A 8 36.24 16.57 4.33
C ILE A 8 35.39 17.84 4.25
N LYS A 9 34.91 18.17 3.05
CA LYS A 9 33.94 19.26 2.88
C LYS A 9 32.63 18.62 2.43
N PHE A 10 31.64 18.64 3.31
CA PHE A 10 30.27 18.40 2.89
C PHE A 10 29.85 19.58 2.02
N ARG A 11 29.75 19.35 0.72
CA ARG A 11 29.06 20.26 -0.18
C ARG A 11 27.67 19.71 -0.31
N SER A 12 26.66 20.55 -0.08
CA SER A 12 25.34 20.25 -0.61
C SER A 12 25.53 20.12 -2.12
N ILE A 13 25.51 18.89 -2.62
CA ILE A 13 25.45 18.66 -4.05
C ILE A 13 24.00 18.88 -4.41
N ILE A 14 23.65 20.17 -4.52
CA ILE A 14 22.72 20.58 -5.55
C ILE A 14 23.49 20.34 -6.85
N ALA A 15 23.59 19.07 -7.26
CA ALA A 15 23.39 18.79 -8.67
C ALA A 15 22.11 19.54 -9.01
N ALA A 16 21.97 20.07 -10.21
CA ALA A 16 20.65 20.52 -10.66
C ALA A 16 19.67 19.33 -10.78
N ALA A 17 19.58 18.43 -9.80
CA ALA A 17 18.31 18.11 -9.22
C ALA A 17 17.70 19.46 -8.82
N SER A 18 16.71 19.87 -9.60
CA SER A 18 15.58 20.65 -9.12
C SER A 18 15.46 20.56 -7.59
N LEU A 19 15.10 21.67 -6.94
CA LEU A 19 14.25 21.57 -5.76
C LEU A 19 12.99 20.82 -6.21
N MET A 20 13.09 19.50 -6.36
CA MET A 20 11.97 18.63 -6.14
C MET A 20 11.80 18.82 -4.64
N ALA A 21 10.77 19.58 -4.28
CA ALA A 21 10.02 19.17 -3.11
C ALA A 21 9.92 17.65 -3.25
N MET A 22 10.65 16.93 -2.40
CA MET A 22 10.53 15.49 -2.32
C MET A 22 9.20 15.24 -1.59
N SER A 23 8.10 15.76 -2.15
CA SER A 23 6.85 15.03 -2.14
C SER A 23 7.16 13.84 -3.03
N GLY A 24 7.72 12.79 -2.43
CA GLY A 24 7.67 11.49 -3.06
C GLY A 24 6.20 11.21 -3.24
N ALA A 25 5.66 11.50 -4.43
CA ALA A 25 4.46 10.83 -4.85
C ALA A 25 4.85 9.37 -4.79
N ALA A 26 4.46 8.69 -3.72
CA ALA A 26 4.61 7.26 -3.61
C ALA A 26 4.05 6.71 -4.93
N SER A 27 4.88 6.02 -5.70
CA SER A 27 4.45 5.54 -7.00
C SER A 27 3.36 4.52 -6.75
N ALA A 28 2.11 4.92 -6.91
CA ALA A 28 0.99 4.02 -6.75
C ALA A 28 1.13 2.91 -7.79
N VAL A 29 1.16 1.67 -7.30
CA VAL A 29 1.27 0.46 -8.12
C VAL A 29 -0.14 -0.11 -8.26
N SER A 30 -0.49 -0.52 -9.49
CA SER A 30 -1.75 -1.22 -9.75
C SER A 30 -1.80 -2.52 -8.97
N VAL A 31 -2.83 -2.67 -8.15
CA VAL A 31 -3.16 -3.88 -7.40
C VAL A 31 -4.43 -4.47 -8.00
N ASP A 32 -4.29 -5.68 -8.53
CA ASP A 32 -5.35 -6.45 -9.17
C ASP A 32 -5.46 -7.81 -8.49
N LYS A 33 -6.51 -8.00 -7.71
CA LYS A 33 -6.70 -9.22 -6.89
C LYS A 33 -8.12 -9.73 -6.99
N SER A 34 -8.26 -11.06 -7.00
CA SER A 34 -9.54 -11.76 -7.01
C SER A 34 -9.70 -12.58 -5.74
N PHE A 35 -10.87 -12.48 -5.11
CA PHE A 35 -11.21 -13.23 -3.92
C PHE A 35 -12.53 -13.97 -4.10
N GLU A 36 -12.64 -15.15 -3.51
CA GLU A 36 -13.85 -15.96 -3.57
C GLU A 36 -14.57 -15.88 -2.23
N TYR A 37 -15.87 -15.61 -2.29
CA TYR A 37 -16.77 -15.57 -1.13
C TYR A 37 -17.91 -16.58 -1.28
N SER A 38 -18.36 -17.15 -0.17
CA SER A 38 -19.62 -17.88 -0.06
C SER A 38 -20.68 -16.97 0.56
N CYS A 39 -21.67 -16.57 -0.22
CA CYS A 39 -22.71 -15.65 0.21
C CYS A 39 -24.00 -16.39 0.55
N LEU A 40 -24.53 -16.17 1.75
CA LEU A 40 -25.79 -16.70 2.23
C LEU A 40 -26.94 -15.75 1.84
N TYR A 41 -27.71 -16.17 0.84
CA TYR A 41 -28.93 -15.50 0.42
C TYR A 41 -30.11 -16.05 1.22
N PRO A 42 -31.00 -15.19 1.78
CA PRO A 42 -32.09 -15.64 2.66
C PRO A 42 -32.99 -16.74 2.07
N VAL A 43 -33.26 -16.70 0.76
CA VAL A 43 -34.12 -17.68 0.07
C VAL A 43 -33.30 -18.73 -0.70
N LEU A 44 -32.11 -18.37 -1.16
CA LEU A 44 -31.35 -19.15 -2.14
C LEU A 44 -30.28 -20.01 -1.49
N GLY A 45 -29.98 -19.77 -0.21
CA GLY A 45 -28.90 -20.43 0.50
C GLY A 45 -27.54 -19.90 0.06
N HIS A 46 -26.51 -20.73 0.21
CA HIS A 46 -25.15 -20.36 -0.16
C HIS A 46 -24.98 -20.33 -1.69
N ALA A 47 -24.49 -19.22 -2.20
CA ALA A 47 -24.03 -19.10 -3.57
C ALA A 47 -22.64 -18.42 -3.61
N PRO A 48 -21.75 -18.89 -4.50
CA PRO A 48 -20.41 -18.33 -4.61
C PRO A 48 -20.43 -16.99 -5.37
N VAL A 49 -19.59 -16.06 -4.93
CA VAL A 49 -19.37 -14.75 -5.55
C VAL A 49 -17.87 -14.53 -5.67
N ILE A 50 -17.42 -14.05 -6.83
CA ILE A 50 -16.03 -13.63 -7.05
C ILE A 50 -15.99 -12.11 -6.97
N ILE A 51 -15.11 -11.57 -6.14
CA ILE A 51 -14.85 -10.13 -6.06
C ILE A 51 -13.48 -9.84 -6.65
N ASN A 52 -13.45 -9.02 -7.70
CA ASN A 52 -12.23 -8.45 -8.24
C ASN A 52 -12.05 -7.06 -7.65
N VAL A 53 -10.86 -6.81 -7.10
CA VAL A 53 -10.48 -5.54 -6.50
C VAL A 53 -9.37 -4.96 -7.37
N HIS A 54 -9.62 -3.76 -7.89
CA HIS A 54 -8.66 -2.96 -8.62
C HIS A 54 -8.42 -1.64 -7.87
N THR A 55 -7.17 -1.35 -7.53
CA THR A 55 -6.80 -0.12 -6.82
C THR A 55 -5.35 0.24 -7.08
N GLU A 56 -5.01 1.52 -6.99
CA GLU A 56 -3.64 1.99 -7.07
C GLU A 56 -3.13 2.30 -5.67
N LEU A 57 -2.35 1.38 -5.08
CA LEU A 57 -1.77 1.54 -3.75
C LEU A 57 -0.26 1.74 -3.84
N PRO A 58 0.33 2.61 -3.02
CA PRO A 58 1.79 2.75 -2.98
C PRO A 58 2.44 1.48 -2.44
N ASP A 59 3.62 1.18 -2.98
CA ASP A 59 4.51 0.14 -2.46
C ASP A 59 5.31 0.62 -1.22
N LEU A 60 5.52 1.92 -1.10
CA LEU A 60 6.29 2.55 -0.04
C LEU A 60 5.63 3.84 0.47
N ILE A 61 5.63 4.04 1.79
CA ILE A 61 5.23 5.30 2.45
C ILE A 61 6.36 5.72 3.39
N THR A 62 6.68 7.02 3.43
CA THR A 62 7.66 7.54 4.40
C THR A 62 6.97 7.95 5.70
N LEU A 63 7.69 7.89 6.83
CA LEU A 63 7.18 8.45 8.09
C LEU A 63 6.84 9.93 7.87
N ASP A 64 5.71 10.37 8.45
CA ASP A 64 5.12 11.70 8.30
C ASP A 64 4.44 12.02 6.95
N ASP A 65 4.48 11.11 5.96
CA ASP A 65 3.62 11.24 4.78
C ASP A 65 2.17 10.90 5.14
N THR A 66 1.23 11.71 4.62
CA THR A 66 -0.18 11.34 4.59
C THR A 66 -0.45 10.68 3.26
N ALA A 67 -0.78 9.39 3.28
CA ALA A 67 -1.34 8.71 2.12
C ALA A 67 -2.58 9.46 1.62
N GLU A 68 -2.64 9.81 0.34
CA GLU A 68 -3.87 10.34 -0.25
C GLU A 68 -4.98 9.28 -0.19
N PRO A 69 -6.27 9.66 -0.18
CA PRO A 69 -7.35 8.70 -0.33
C PRO A 69 -7.17 7.90 -1.63
N TYR A 70 -7.34 6.59 -1.56
CA TYR A 70 -7.17 5.71 -2.72
C TYR A 70 -8.53 5.26 -3.22
N THR A 71 -8.75 5.39 -4.53
CA THR A 71 -9.94 4.82 -5.17
C THR A 71 -9.80 3.31 -5.24
N VAL A 72 -10.87 2.61 -4.89
CA VAL A 72 -11.00 1.17 -5.03
C VAL A 72 -12.19 0.88 -5.94
N GLU A 73 -11.90 0.20 -7.04
CA GLU A 73 -12.89 -0.37 -7.94
C GLU A 73 -13.12 -1.82 -7.54
N ILE A 74 -14.39 -2.17 -7.39
CA ILE A 74 -14.85 -3.48 -6.96
C ILE A 74 -15.79 -4.02 -8.03
N GLU A 75 -15.46 -5.18 -8.59
CA GLU A 75 -16.34 -5.92 -9.49
C GLU A 75 -16.78 -7.22 -8.82
N LEU A 76 -18.08 -7.36 -8.57
CA LEU A 76 -18.65 -8.56 -7.97
C LEU A 76 -19.30 -9.40 -9.06
N HIS A 77 -18.68 -10.52 -9.40
CA HIS A 77 -19.20 -11.49 -10.34
C HIS A 77 -20.10 -12.48 -9.60
N LEU A 78 -21.40 -12.38 -9.88
CA LEU A 78 -22.42 -13.27 -9.36
C LEU A 78 -22.48 -14.51 -10.26
N LEU A 79 -22.09 -15.66 -9.72
CA LEU A 79 -22.06 -16.92 -10.49
C LEU A 79 -23.47 -17.48 -10.76
N ASP A 80 -23.56 -18.42 -11.70
CA ASP A 80 -24.81 -19.00 -12.23
C ASP A 80 -25.88 -19.31 -11.18
N PRO A 81 -25.57 -19.91 -10.00
CA PRO A 81 -26.59 -20.21 -8.99
C PRO A 81 -27.37 -18.97 -8.54
N THR A 82 -26.72 -17.81 -8.47
CA THR A 82 -27.33 -16.54 -8.07
C THR A 82 -28.24 -15.99 -9.17
N TRP A 83 -27.77 -15.98 -10.43
CA TRP A 83 -28.57 -15.52 -11.56
C TRP A 83 -29.82 -16.39 -11.76
N ILE A 84 -29.65 -17.72 -11.78
CA ILE A 84 -30.75 -18.69 -11.92
C ILE A 84 -31.81 -18.44 -10.85
N ALA A 85 -31.35 -18.27 -9.62
CA ALA A 85 -32.21 -18.04 -8.49
C ALA A 85 -33.00 -16.74 -8.60
N PHE A 86 -32.36 -15.61 -8.91
CA PHE A 86 -33.05 -14.32 -9.12
C PHE A 86 -34.11 -14.41 -10.22
N ARG A 87 -33.87 -15.18 -11.27
CA ARG A 87 -34.86 -15.45 -12.33
C ARG A 87 -36.02 -16.31 -11.86
N GLN A 88 -35.78 -17.33 -11.03
CA GLN A 88 -36.83 -18.18 -10.45
C GLN A 88 -37.80 -17.38 -9.57
N ILE A 89 -37.28 -16.40 -8.82
CA ILE A 89 -38.10 -15.50 -8.00
C ILE A 89 -38.53 -14.21 -8.74
N VAL A 90 -38.34 -14.17 -10.07
CA VAL A 90 -38.87 -13.14 -10.98
C VAL A 90 -38.41 -11.71 -10.64
N ILE A 91 -37.18 -11.56 -10.15
CA ILE A 91 -36.55 -10.24 -9.99
C ILE A 91 -36.26 -9.66 -11.38
N ALA A 92 -36.69 -8.42 -11.61
CA ALA A 92 -36.44 -7.68 -12.84
C ALA A 92 -35.21 -6.79 -12.76
N SER A 93 -34.96 -6.17 -11.60
CA SER A 93 -33.79 -5.32 -11.37
C SER A 93 -33.42 -5.31 -9.89
N LEU A 94 -32.17 -4.93 -9.61
CA LEU A 94 -31.59 -4.88 -8.28
C LEU A 94 -30.88 -3.53 -8.10
N GLU A 95 -30.96 -2.94 -6.92
CA GLU A 95 -30.07 -1.87 -6.47
C GLU A 95 -29.57 -2.23 -5.07
N GLY A 96 -28.51 -1.58 -4.59
CA GLY A 96 -28.04 -1.89 -3.26
C GLY A 96 -26.73 -1.25 -2.87
N GLU A 97 -26.22 -1.73 -1.75
CA GLU A 97 -24.96 -1.32 -1.15
C GLU A 97 -24.15 -2.58 -0.81
N ILE A 98 -22.84 -2.50 -1.00
CA ILE A 98 -21.87 -3.51 -0.61
C ILE A 98 -21.00 -2.88 0.46
N THR A 99 -20.82 -3.60 1.56
CA THR A 99 -19.91 -3.25 2.65
C THR A 99 -18.93 -4.39 2.86
N THR A 100 -17.66 -4.10 2.65
CA THR A 100 -16.54 -4.99 2.98
C THR A 100 -15.53 -4.20 3.81
N GLY A 101 -14.37 -4.76 4.09
CA GLY A 101 -13.31 -4.03 4.74
C GLY A 101 -11.94 -4.58 4.41
N ILE A 102 -10.93 -3.80 4.77
CA ILE A 102 -9.54 -4.21 4.75
C ILE A 102 -8.94 -4.05 6.14
N THR A 103 -8.03 -4.95 6.47
CA THR A 103 -7.26 -4.93 7.70
C THR A 103 -5.80 -4.75 7.34
N ILE A 104 -5.15 -3.77 7.98
CA ILE A 104 -3.73 -3.50 7.84
C ILE A 104 -3.05 -3.99 9.10
N THR A 105 -2.10 -4.92 8.94
CA THR A 105 -1.30 -5.46 10.04
C THR A 105 0.17 -5.17 9.81
N GLY A 106 0.92 -5.03 10.90
CA GLY A 106 2.31 -4.64 10.81
C GLY A 106 3.15 -4.98 12.03
N ASN A 107 4.38 -4.49 11.98
CA ASN A 107 5.31 -4.59 13.10
C ASN A 107 4.74 -3.95 14.37
N SER A 108 5.23 -4.45 15.52
CA SER A 108 4.82 -3.98 16.85
C SER A 108 3.32 -4.11 17.15
N ASN A 109 2.65 -5.10 16.52
CA ASN A 109 1.20 -5.31 16.60
C ASN A 109 0.37 -4.12 16.07
N TYR A 110 0.90 -3.38 15.08
CA TYR A 110 0.09 -2.40 14.36
C TYR A 110 -1.12 -3.10 13.75
N TYR A 111 -2.29 -2.49 13.94
CA TYR A 111 -3.56 -3.02 13.51
C TYR A 111 -4.49 -1.86 13.20
N LEU A 112 -4.98 -1.81 11.96
CA LEU A 112 -5.96 -0.83 11.51
C LEU A 112 -7.03 -1.55 10.68
N ASP A 113 -8.28 -1.37 11.08
CA ASP A 113 -9.44 -1.86 10.33
C ASP A 113 -10.15 -0.70 9.64
N MET A 114 -10.47 -0.90 8.36
CA MET A 114 -11.19 0.08 7.56
C MET A 114 -12.38 -0.58 6.89
N SER A 115 -13.52 0.11 6.91
CA SER A 115 -14.74 -0.33 6.23
C SER A 115 -14.85 0.36 4.89
N LEU A 116 -15.12 -0.43 3.85
CA LEU A 116 -15.31 0.02 2.48
C LEU A 116 -16.78 -0.19 2.12
N THR A 117 -17.52 0.90 1.93
CA THR A 117 -18.93 0.85 1.56
C THR A 117 -19.12 1.53 0.21
N SER A 118 -19.85 0.87 -0.69
CA SER A 118 -20.19 1.40 -2.01
C SER A 118 -21.62 1.08 -2.38
N ALA A 119 -22.34 2.08 -2.86
CA ALA A 119 -23.66 1.90 -3.45
C ALA A 119 -23.54 1.64 -4.95
N PHE A 120 -24.34 0.70 -5.46
CA PHE A 120 -24.46 0.46 -6.90
C PHE A 120 -25.87 0.83 -7.37
N PRO A 121 -26.01 1.43 -8.56
CA PRO A 121 -27.29 1.91 -9.05
C PRO A 121 -28.21 0.75 -9.45
N LEU A 122 -29.48 1.08 -9.67
CA LEU A 122 -30.47 0.14 -10.20
C LEU A 122 -29.99 -0.49 -11.52
N MET A 123 -29.82 -1.80 -11.51
CA MET A 123 -29.34 -2.59 -12.64
C MET A 123 -30.34 -3.70 -13.02
N PRO A 124 -30.63 -3.90 -14.31
CA PRO A 124 -31.54 -4.94 -14.75
C PRO A 124 -30.91 -6.34 -14.59
N ILE A 125 -31.72 -7.32 -14.19
CA ILE A 125 -31.32 -8.73 -14.25
C ILE A 125 -31.48 -9.21 -15.70
N PRO A 126 -30.40 -9.70 -16.36
CA PRO A 126 -30.48 -10.17 -17.73
C PRO A 126 -31.56 -11.24 -17.94
N GLU A 127 -32.33 -11.12 -19.03
CA GLU A 127 -33.40 -12.09 -19.33
C GLU A 127 -32.90 -13.46 -19.75
N ILE A 128 -31.72 -13.46 -20.37
CA ILE A 128 -30.98 -14.62 -20.83
C ILE A 128 -29.74 -14.71 -19.93
N GLU A 129 -29.30 -15.93 -19.65
CA GLU A 129 -28.08 -16.20 -18.90
C GLU A 129 -26.91 -15.43 -19.52
N PRO A 130 -26.30 -14.49 -18.78
CA PRO A 130 -25.16 -13.75 -19.29
C PRO A 130 -23.90 -14.61 -19.17
N ASP A 131 -22.91 -14.36 -20.03
CA ASP A 131 -21.58 -14.97 -19.87
C ASP A 131 -20.88 -14.46 -18.60
N ASP A 132 -21.25 -13.25 -18.14
CA ASP A 132 -20.79 -12.65 -16.89
C ASP A 132 -21.88 -11.74 -16.30
N PHE A 133 -22.19 -11.92 -15.01
CA PHE A 133 -23.12 -11.09 -14.27
C PHE A 133 -22.39 -10.32 -13.17
N ALA A 134 -21.78 -9.20 -13.56
CA ALA A 134 -20.99 -8.35 -12.67
C ALA A 134 -21.78 -7.15 -12.11
N ILE A 135 -21.54 -6.84 -10.84
CA ILE A 135 -21.89 -5.57 -10.20
C ILE A 135 -20.63 -4.74 -10.07
N HIS A 136 -20.63 -3.53 -10.61
CA HIS A 136 -19.52 -2.59 -10.46
C HIS A 136 -19.81 -1.58 -9.37
N ALA A 137 -18.85 -1.39 -8.47
CA ALA A 137 -18.92 -0.51 -7.33
C ALA A 137 -17.59 0.23 -7.18
N THR A 138 -17.64 1.49 -6.76
CA THR A 138 -16.45 2.31 -6.52
C THR A 138 -16.53 2.92 -5.13
N THR A 139 -15.44 2.88 -4.38
CA THR A 139 -15.33 3.44 -3.03
C THR A 139 -13.94 4.01 -2.82
N GLU A 140 -13.74 4.71 -1.71
CA GLU A 140 -12.46 5.32 -1.34
C GLU A 140 -11.96 4.69 -0.04
N ILE A 141 -10.66 4.39 0.01
CA ILE A 141 -9.95 4.06 1.25
C ILE A 141 -9.53 5.39 1.88
N ASP A 142 -9.91 5.58 3.14
CA ASP A 142 -9.44 6.72 3.93
C ASP A 142 -7.91 6.74 4.04
N PRO A 143 -7.28 7.93 4.13
CA PRO A 143 -5.85 8.09 4.33
C PRO A 143 -5.30 7.17 5.43
N ILE A 144 -4.35 6.30 5.06
CA ILE A 144 -3.64 5.46 6.01
C ILE A 144 -2.64 6.35 6.75
N THR A 145 -2.84 6.51 8.06
CA THR A 145 -2.07 7.43 8.89
C THR A 145 -1.64 6.78 10.21
N GLY A 146 -0.81 7.50 10.97
CA GLY A 146 -0.42 7.10 12.31
C GLY A 146 0.75 6.12 12.37
N PHE A 147 1.61 6.13 11.35
CA PHE A 147 2.87 5.39 11.39
C PHE A 147 3.89 6.08 12.29
N ASP A 148 4.56 5.30 13.12
CA ASP A 148 5.70 5.71 13.92
C ASP A 148 6.92 4.81 13.66
N ASP A 149 8.03 5.09 14.35
CA ASP A 149 9.28 4.31 14.24
C ASP A 149 9.10 2.81 14.53
N ALA A 150 8.09 2.44 15.34
CA ALA A 150 7.81 1.04 15.68
C ALA A 150 7.10 0.30 14.55
N ASN A 151 6.57 1.02 13.55
CA ASN A 151 5.89 0.47 12.38
C ASN A 151 6.79 0.35 11.15
N LEU A 152 8.07 0.77 11.24
CA LEU A 152 9.04 0.61 10.15
C LEU A 152 9.14 -0.84 9.69
N GLY A 153 9.10 -1.05 8.37
CA GLY A 153 9.11 -2.35 7.74
C GLY A 153 7.80 -2.67 6.99
N PRO A 154 7.60 -3.94 6.60
CA PRO A 154 6.45 -4.34 5.80
C PRO A 154 5.16 -4.34 6.63
N LEU A 155 4.10 -3.81 6.02
CA LEU A 155 2.71 -3.93 6.44
C LEU A 155 1.99 -4.81 5.44
N GLU A 156 1.11 -5.67 5.93
CA GLU A 156 0.25 -6.49 5.11
C GLU A 156 -1.16 -5.91 5.12
N ILE A 157 -1.71 -5.68 3.93
CA ILE A 157 -3.09 -5.26 3.72
C ILE A 157 -3.86 -6.50 3.27
N VAL A 158 -4.83 -6.93 4.07
CA VAL A 158 -5.66 -8.10 3.79
C VAL A 158 -7.13 -7.72 3.67
N MET A 159 -7.88 -8.47 2.87
CA MET A 159 -9.33 -8.40 2.84
C MET A 159 -9.91 -9.00 4.13
N GLN A 160 -10.97 -8.39 4.66
CA GLN A 160 -11.70 -8.95 5.79
C GLN A 160 -12.46 -10.23 5.41
N ASP A 161 -12.63 -11.11 6.39
CA ASP A 161 -13.32 -12.39 6.18
C ASP A 161 -14.83 -12.24 5.90
N LYS A 162 -15.40 -11.08 6.25
CA LYS A 162 -16.84 -10.82 6.17
C LYS A 162 -17.13 -9.69 5.19
N MET A 163 -18.10 -9.92 4.32
CA MET A 163 -18.70 -8.91 3.45
C MET A 163 -20.23 -8.96 3.59
N TYR A 164 -20.88 -7.82 3.50
CA TYR A 164 -22.32 -7.67 3.56
C TYR A 164 -22.83 -6.99 2.30
N MET A 165 -23.94 -7.46 1.75
CA MET A 165 -24.67 -6.76 0.70
C MET A 165 -26.08 -6.45 1.16
N ARG A 166 -26.47 -5.18 1.10
CA ARG A 166 -27.84 -4.74 1.32
C ARG A 166 -28.49 -4.57 -0.05
N LEU A 167 -29.36 -5.50 -0.41
CA LEU A 167 -29.92 -5.61 -1.75
C LEU A 167 -31.42 -5.30 -1.76
N ARG A 168 -31.86 -4.48 -2.70
CA ARG A 168 -33.27 -4.19 -2.94
C ARG A 168 -33.68 -4.70 -4.31
N ALA A 169 -34.65 -5.61 -4.32
CA ALA A 169 -35.17 -6.23 -5.52
C ALA A 169 -36.43 -5.53 -6.02
N PHE A 170 -36.52 -5.37 -7.34
CA PHE A 170 -37.68 -4.82 -8.03
C PHE A 170 -38.28 -5.86 -8.95
N TYR A 171 -39.61 -5.89 -9.00
CA TYR A 171 -40.38 -6.88 -9.73
C TYR A 171 -41.12 -6.25 -10.92
N PRO A 172 -41.38 -7.01 -11.99
CA PRO A 172 -42.04 -6.46 -13.17
C PRO A 172 -43.49 -6.08 -12.85
N ALA A 173 -43.94 -4.93 -13.37
CA ALA A 173 -45.23 -4.30 -13.08
C ALA A 173 -46.47 -5.21 -13.24
N LYS A 174 -46.37 -6.27 -14.05
CA LYS A 174 -47.41 -7.29 -14.25
C LYS A 174 -47.78 -8.09 -12.99
N TRP A 175 -46.97 -8.03 -11.93
CA TRP A 175 -47.21 -8.68 -10.65
C TRP A 175 -47.74 -7.75 -9.54
N GLY A 176 -48.00 -6.48 -9.85
CA GLY A 176 -48.70 -5.56 -8.94
C GLY A 176 -47.83 -5.03 -7.79
N GLY A 177 -47.12 -3.92 -8.04
CA GLY A 177 -46.55 -3.07 -6.99
C GLY A 177 -45.38 -3.66 -6.18
N PRO A 178 -44.72 -2.84 -5.35
CA PRO A 178 -43.43 -3.17 -4.72
C PRO A 178 -43.52 -4.15 -3.53
N SER A 179 -44.66 -4.79 -3.26
CA SER A 179 -44.81 -5.69 -2.11
C SER A 179 -45.31 -7.07 -2.56
N ILE A 180 -44.39 -8.00 -2.83
CA ILE A 180 -44.74 -9.42 -2.76
C ILE A 180 -44.37 -9.91 -1.37
N GLU A 181 -45.39 -10.13 -0.54
CA GLU A 181 -45.23 -11.03 0.60
C GLU A 181 -44.85 -12.39 0.04
N PHE A 182 -43.67 -12.91 0.39
CA PHE A 182 -43.29 -14.28 0.04
C PHE A 182 -44.29 -15.23 0.72
N PRO A 183 -45.15 -15.95 -0.03
CA PRO A 183 -46.11 -16.86 0.58
C PRO A 183 -45.35 -18.09 1.09
N GLY A 184 -45.01 -18.09 2.38
CA GLY A 184 -44.31 -19.20 3.03
C GLY A 184 -43.39 -18.81 4.20
N PHE A 185 -43.07 -17.52 4.39
CA PHE A 185 -42.19 -17.08 5.47
C PHE A 185 -42.83 -15.96 6.31
N PRO A 186 -43.65 -16.30 7.33
CA PRO A 186 -44.17 -15.30 8.25
C PRO A 186 -43.03 -14.73 9.09
N GLY A 187 -42.75 -13.43 8.94
CA GLY A 187 -41.89 -12.67 9.86
C GLY A 187 -40.55 -12.15 9.33
N TRP A 188 -40.27 -12.21 8.03
CA TRP A 188 -38.97 -11.80 7.44
C TRP A 188 -39.01 -10.48 6.64
N ILE A 189 -39.78 -9.49 7.11
CA ILE A 189 -39.60 -8.10 6.68
C ILE A 189 -39.45 -7.23 7.94
N PRO A 190 -38.22 -6.81 8.28
CA PRO A 190 -38.04 -5.47 8.88
C PRO A 190 -36.78 -4.78 8.28
N GLU A 191 -36.69 -3.49 7.96
CA GLU A 191 -37.46 -2.27 8.21
C GLU A 191 -37.58 -1.46 6.90
N ASP A 192 -38.73 -0.81 6.72
CA ASP A 192 -39.06 0.33 5.85
C ASP A 192 -38.76 0.34 4.31
N ASP A 193 -37.88 -0.51 3.75
CA ASP A 193 -37.36 -0.30 2.37
C ASP A 193 -37.41 -1.48 1.36
N ASN A 194 -37.95 -2.66 1.70
CA ASN A 194 -37.90 -3.88 0.86
C ASN A 194 -36.48 -4.37 0.51
N ALA A 195 -35.50 -4.09 1.37
CA ALA A 195 -34.14 -4.60 1.23
C ALA A 195 -33.95 -5.93 1.98
N PHE A 196 -33.09 -6.81 1.46
CA PHE A 196 -32.61 -8.01 2.14
C PHE A 196 -31.10 -7.98 2.28
N ILE A 197 -30.58 -8.60 3.34
CA ILE A 197 -29.15 -8.65 3.64
C ILE A 197 -28.61 -9.99 3.15
N VAL A 198 -27.48 -9.94 2.45
CA VAL A 198 -26.67 -11.10 2.07
C VAL A 198 -25.37 -11.04 2.86
N GLU A 199 -25.10 -12.08 3.62
CA GLU A 199 -23.86 -12.22 4.39
C GLU A 199 -22.89 -13.11 3.62
N CYS A 200 -21.65 -12.67 3.47
CA CYS A 200 -20.64 -13.38 2.70
C CYS A 200 -19.41 -13.69 3.56
N ASP A 201 -18.94 -14.92 3.43
CA ASP A 201 -17.73 -15.44 4.08
C ASP A 201 -16.63 -15.66 3.05
N LEU A 202 -15.44 -15.13 3.31
CA LEU A 202 -14.26 -15.36 2.48
C LEU A 202 -13.89 -16.86 2.51
N VAL A 203 -13.72 -17.45 1.32
CA VAL A 203 -13.33 -18.86 1.16
C VAL A 203 -12.00 -19.05 0.44
N SER A 204 -11.46 -18.00 -0.18
CA SER A 204 -10.12 -18.03 -0.76
C SER A 204 -9.05 -18.21 0.33
N ALA A 205 -8.05 -19.05 0.04
CA ALA A 205 -6.97 -19.34 0.99
C ALA A 205 -5.99 -18.17 1.17
N ASP A 206 -5.89 -17.30 0.17
CA ASP A 206 -5.13 -16.06 0.20
C ASP A 206 -6.11 -14.90 0.33
N ASN A 207 -5.92 -14.07 1.37
CA ASN A 207 -6.67 -12.84 1.61
C ASN A 207 -5.77 -11.60 1.47
N SER A 208 -4.52 -11.77 1.03
CA SER A 208 -3.54 -10.71 0.89
C SER A 208 -3.83 -9.85 -0.35
N LEU A 209 -4.14 -8.58 -0.10
CA LEU A 209 -4.41 -7.58 -1.13
C LEU A 209 -3.10 -6.97 -1.62
N ALA A 210 -2.30 -6.42 -0.70
CA ALA A 210 -1.04 -5.75 -1.00
C ALA A 210 -0.06 -5.78 0.18
N THR A 211 1.20 -5.48 -0.09
CA THR A 211 2.23 -5.23 0.93
C THR A 211 2.72 -3.81 0.78
N LEU A 212 2.73 -3.07 1.89
CA LEU A 212 3.16 -1.68 1.95
C LEU A 212 4.40 -1.59 2.84
N GLY A 213 5.49 -1.00 2.34
CA GLY A 213 6.68 -0.75 3.16
C GLY A 213 6.63 0.63 3.82
N VAL A 214 6.74 0.68 5.15
CA VAL A 214 6.96 1.93 5.89
C VAL A 214 8.46 2.15 6.05
N VAL A 215 8.95 3.29 5.54
CA VAL A 215 10.37 3.63 5.58
C VAL A 215 10.61 4.96 6.30
N ALA A 216 11.78 5.08 6.91
CA ALA A 216 12.21 6.33 7.52
C ALA A 216 12.52 7.37 6.43
N PRO A 217 12.18 8.65 6.62
CA PRO A 217 12.60 9.71 5.71
C PRO A 217 14.13 9.76 5.64
N SER A 218 14.68 9.85 4.42
CA SER A 218 16.12 9.84 4.20
C SER A 218 16.59 11.03 3.37
N MET A 219 17.81 11.48 3.63
CA MET A 219 18.49 12.50 2.83
C MET A 219 19.91 12.05 2.47
N ALA A 220 20.34 12.36 1.25
CA ALA A 220 21.66 12.01 0.74
C ALA A 220 22.48 13.26 0.44
N PHE A 221 23.74 13.26 0.86
CA PHE A 221 24.73 14.28 0.53
C PHE A 221 25.90 13.62 -0.16
N ALA A 222 26.42 14.21 -1.23
CA ALA A 222 27.69 13.75 -1.77
C ALA A 222 28.87 14.38 -1.02
N VAL A 223 29.90 13.57 -0.89
CA VAL A 223 31.06 13.84 -0.05
C VAL A 223 32.26 13.96 -0.96
N ASP A 224 32.80 15.18 -1.06
CA ASP A 224 34.02 15.45 -1.79
C ASP A 224 35.11 15.96 -0.86
N GLY A 225 36.32 15.47 -1.03
CA GLY A 225 37.43 15.89 -0.20
C GLY A 225 38.77 15.44 -0.75
N ALA A 226 39.81 15.69 0.04
CA ALA A 226 41.10 15.10 -0.17
C ALA A 226 41.73 14.75 1.17
N THR A 227 42.44 13.64 1.22
CA THR A 227 43.27 13.26 2.36
C THR A 227 44.72 13.12 1.91
N ASN A 228 45.63 13.11 2.87
CA ASN A 228 47.04 12.83 2.61
C ASN A 228 47.37 11.44 3.15
N LEU A 229 47.84 10.54 2.29
CA LEU A 229 48.25 9.20 2.70
C LEU A 229 49.75 9.15 3.00
N GLY A 230 50.08 8.79 4.25
CA GLY A 230 51.43 8.49 4.71
C GLY A 230 52.38 9.70 4.88
N LEU A 231 53.65 9.40 5.17
CA LEU A 231 54.72 10.39 5.37
C LEU A 231 55.01 11.24 4.12
N ALA A 232 54.66 10.74 2.94
CA ALA A 232 54.89 11.39 1.65
C ALA A 232 53.93 12.55 1.34
N LYS A 233 52.88 12.76 2.16
CA LYS A 233 51.85 13.80 1.98
C LYS A 233 51.28 13.84 0.56
N VAL A 234 51.05 12.67 -0.03
CA VAL A 234 50.44 12.59 -1.36
C VAL A 234 48.94 12.85 -1.22
N PRO A 235 48.39 13.87 -1.88
CA PRO A 235 46.97 14.14 -1.85
C PRO A 235 46.23 13.06 -2.65
N VAL A 236 45.22 12.48 -2.02
CA VAL A 236 44.30 11.51 -2.60
C VAL A 236 42.91 12.11 -2.52
N ALA A 237 42.23 12.22 -3.65
CA ALA A 237 40.84 12.65 -3.69
C ALA A 237 39.97 11.63 -2.95
N ILE A 238 38.93 12.11 -2.28
CA ILE A 238 37.90 11.27 -1.67
C ILE A 238 36.59 11.73 -2.31
N SER A 239 35.86 10.80 -2.90
CA SER A 239 34.48 10.99 -3.32
C SER A 239 33.60 9.93 -2.67
N GLY A 240 32.31 10.24 -2.52
CA GLY A 240 31.36 9.30 -1.94
C GLY A 240 30.00 9.93 -1.66
N ASN A 241 29.22 9.24 -0.86
CA ASN A 241 27.87 9.60 -0.45
C ASN A 241 27.71 9.39 1.06
N ALA A 242 27.02 10.32 1.70
CA ALA A 242 26.51 10.19 3.06
C ALA A 242 24.98 10.18 3.01
N GLN A 243 24.36 9.07 3.39
CA GLN A 243 22.92 8.91 3.53
C GLN A 243 22.54 9.02 5.00
N PHE A 244 21.48 9.78 5.30
CA PHE A 244 20.97 10.01 6.64
C PHE A 244 19.50 9.60 6.68
N ASP A 245 19.15 8.65 7.52
CA ASP A 245 17.78 8.19 7.76
C ASP A 245 17.31 8.73 9.11
N PHE A 246 16.20 9.45 9.13
CA PHE A 246 15.66 10.10 10.33
C PHE A 246 14.56 9.26 10.96
N LEU A 247 14.70 9.02 12.26
CA LEU A 247 13.69 8.36 13.08
C LEU A 247 12.83 9.45 13.75
N ALA A 248 11.51 9.33 13.64
CA ALA A 248 10.54 10.33 14.07
C ALA A 248 10.56 10.55 15.58
N ALA A 249 10.89 9.54 16.38
CA ALA A 249 10.98 9.63 17.83
C ALA A 249 12.33 10.21 18.28
N GLY A 250 12.34 11.52 18.59
CA GLY A 250 13.40 12.16 19.37
C GLY A 250 14.56 12.77 18.59
N GLY A 251 14.42 12.91 17.26
CA GLY A 251 15.46 13.51 16.41
C GLY A 251 16.67 12.58 16.20
N ASN A 252 16.48 11.29 16.41
CA ASN A 252 17.53 10.31 16.17
C ASN A 252 17.74 10.14 14.65
N PHE A 253 18.99 9.91 14.24
CA PHE A 253 19.29 9.57 12.85
C PHE A 253 20.36 8.50 12.77
N ASN A 254 20.28 7.71 11.70
CA ASN A 254 21.33 6.81 11.27
C ASN A 254 22.00 7.42 10.04
N ALA A 255 23.33 7.49 10.03
CA ALA A 255 24.10 7.98 8.91
C ALA A 255 25.05 6.90 8.40
N GLN A 256 24.95 6.60 7.12
CA GLN A 256 25.88 5.71 6.43
C GLN A 256 26.74 6.50 5.45
N LEU A 257 28.05 6.28 5.52
CA LEU A 257 29.03 6.92 4.65
C LEU A 257 29.66 5.87 3.74
N THR A 258 29.44 6.02 2.44
CA THR A 258 30.02 5.17 1.41
C THR A 258 31.03 6.00 0.61
N PHE A 259 32.25 5.51 0.47
CA PHE A 259 33.28 6.14 -0.34
C PHE A 259 33.53 5.34 -1.61
N ASP A 260 33.79 6.05 -2.71
CA ASP A 260 34.20 5.43 -3.97
C ASP A 260 35.67 5.03 -3.91
N GLN A 261 36.03 4.05 -4.74
CA GLN A 261 37.44 3.71 -4.96
C GLN A 261 38.21 4.93 -5.45
N SER A 262 39.34 5.18 -4.80
CA SER A 262 40.23 6.29 -5.14
C SER A 262 41.55 5.80 -5.68
N TYR A 263 42.20 6.63 -6.49
CA TYR A 263 43.44 6.27 -7.17
C TYR A 263 44.54 7.26 -6.78
N GLY A 264 45.72 6.73 -6.46
CA GLY A 264 46.89 7.54 -6.10
C GLY A 264 48.15 7.05 -6.78
N VAL A 265 49.03 7.98 -7.16
CA VAL A 265 50.35 7.64 -7.71
C VAL A 265 51.40 7.84 -6.63
N PHE A 266 52.06 6.74 -6.24
CA PHE A 266 53.01 6.72 -5.13
C PHE A 266 54.44 6.43 -5.61
N PRO A 267 55.46 7.09 -5.02
CA PRO A 267 56.84 6.73 -5.28
C PRO A 267 57.14 5.36 -4.65
N PHE A 268 57.65 4.43 -5.46
CA PHE A 268 58.10 3.11 -5.01
C PHE A 268 59.58 2.95 -5.38
N PHE A 269 60.47 3.05 -4.39
CA PHE A 269 61.92 2.88 -4.54
C PHE A 269 62.57 3.70 -5.68
N GLY A 270 63.01 4.92 -5.38
CA GLY A 270 63.74 5.76 -6.33
C GLY A 270 62.83 6.57 -7.28
N LEU A 271 63.13 6.56 -8.59
CA LEU A 271 62.40 7.34 -9.61
C LEU A 271 61.09 6.67 -10.08
N LEU A 272 60.80 5.44 -9.62
CA LEU A 272 59.64 4.68 -10.10
C LEU A 272 58.37 5.13 -9.37
N LYS A 273 57.31 5.32 -10.16
CA LYS A 273 55.97 5.66 -9.68
C LYS A 273 55.06 4.47 -9.90
N THR A 274 54.21 4.18 -8.91
CA THR A 274 53.23 3.10 -8.95
C THR A 274 51.84 3.69 -8.80
N LEU A 275 50.89 3.21 -9.60
CA LEU A 275 49.47 3.50 -9.41
C LEU A 275 48.95 2.51 -8.37
N ALA A 276 48.36 3.00 -7.29
CA ALA A 276 47.68 2.19 -6.31
C ALA A 276 46.17 2.49 -6.33
N VAL A 277 45.39 1.43 -6.21
CA VAL A 277 43.96 1.49 -5.92
C VAL A 277 43.82 1.55 -4.40
N ILE A 278 42.97 2.46 -3.94
CA ILE A 278 42.74 2.71 -2.52
C ILE A 278 41.27 2.38 -2.26
N ASP A 279 41.07 1.28 -1.53
CA ASP A 279 39.77 0.89 -0.99
C ASP A 279 39.62 1.47 0.42
N PHE A 280 38.44 2.02 0.70
CA PHE A 280 38.08 2.51 2.03
C PHE A 280 37.23 1.46 2.72
N GLU A 281 37.67 1.04 3.91
CA GLU A 281 36.85 0.21 4.78
C GLU A 281 35.82 1.11 5.48
N GLN A 282 34.54 0.83 5.29
CA GLN A 282 33.48 1.62 5.92
C GLN A 282 33.49 1.41 7.43
N GLY A 283 33.51 2.50 8.19
CA GLY A 283 33.56 2.48 9.66
C GLY A 283 32.26 2.05 10.36
N GLY A 284 31.24 1.65 9.60
CA GLY A 284 29.91 1.30 10.10
C GLY A 284 28.91 2.46 10.08
N VAL A 285 27.67 2.16 10.50
CA VAL A 285 26.58 3.13 10.62
C VAL A 285 26.87 4.04 11.82
N THR A 286 26.82 5.35 11.61
CA THR A 286 26.93 6.35 12.68
C THR A 286 25.54 6.74 13.17
N THR A 287 25.26 6.56 14.44
CA THR A 287 23.98 6.96 15.06
C THR A 287 24.14 8.30 15.77
N GLY A 288 23.15 9.19 15.70
CA GLY A 288 23.18 10.47 16.40
C GLY A 288 21.81 10.98 16.81
N THR A 289 21.77 12.04 17.61
CA THR A 289 20.55 12.73 18.05
C THR A 289 20.66 14.20 17.67
N LEU A 290 19.69 14.74 16.94
CA LEU A 290 19.56 16.17 16.68
C LEU A 290 19.16 16.87 17.98
N ASN A 291 20.11 17.54 18.62
CA ASN A 291 19.79 18.43 19.74
C ASN A 291 19.39 19.79 19.16
N ASN A 292 18.17 20.24 19.43
CA ASN A 292 17.64 21.52 18.99
C ASN A 292 18.25 22.66 19.82
N GLN A 293 19.55 22.88 19.68
CA GLN A 293 20.25 24.08 20.15
C GLN A 293 20.87 24.78 18.94
N GLY A 294 20.03 25.54 18.25
CA GLY A 294 20.40 26.41 17.13
C GLY A 294 19.21 27.23 16.66
#